data_AF-A0ABD6HEE7-F1
#
_entry.id   AF-A0ABD6HEE7-F1
#
_cell.length_a   1.000
_cell.length_b   1.000
_cell.length_c   1.000
_cell.angle_alpha   90.00
_cell.angle_beta   90.00
_cell.angle_gamma   90.00
#
_symmetry.space_group_name_H-M   'P 1'
#
loop_
_entity.id
_entity.type
_entity.pdbx_description
1 polymer ?
#
loop_
_entity_poly.entity_id
_entity_poly.type
_entity_poly.pdbx_seq_one_letter_code
_entity_poly.pdbx_strand_id
1 'polypeptide(L)'
;MALFDRILIVDWSGAAKPVTGKNSIWACLVDCGEAGAEIVWLENFPTRAAFMARFEAVVSDALAADKRLLAGFDFAFGYPTGTAERVTGEPGWQGLWRAIAREIEDGADNANNRFALAARWNRDYFARELRFWGRPQALDLDGLSATKPPTPTSAPFTMRLAERHARGAKSVWQLAYAGSVGSQSLLGIARLSRFLDGHPNRDKIAVWPFETGFTAGNAEKRDGAFRRLDGHPGSSSGNHHVVLAEIYPSLFSLGDHETEVKDAAQVRRVARAFAGFDAAGMLGRLFERPGMLSDEEIDVTTQEEGWVLGIGHEDLAATAAELPLGEPDDATEDVRQIPALDYIRQPAEIYRQSFETIRREANLDRFPAVMQPLVIRLIHACGMIDLADDIVFSQGAFEAGAAALAAGAPILCDAEMVRHGIIRSLLPVENEVICLINDVRVRPLAAWAGNTRSAAQVNLWAGQLEGAVVAIGNAPTALFRLLELLDQGAPKPALILGLPVGFVGAAESKAELAANSRGVPFIAVQGRRGGSAMASAAVNALAGGLGAND
;
A
#
# COMPACT_ATOMS: atom_id res chain seq x y z
N MET A 1 38.96 5.86 -0.88
CA MET A 1 38.73 4.62 -1.63
C MET A 1 37.28 4.23 -1.44
N ALA A 2 36.67 3.58 -2.45
CA ALA A 2 35.35 2.99 -2.32
C ALA A 2 35.35 1.96 -1.17
N LEU A 3 34.24 1.89 -0.44
CA LEU A 3 34.04 1.05 0.71
C LEU A 3 33.53 -0.35 0.34
N PHE A 4 32.87 -0.48 -0.81
CA PHE A 4 32.38 -1.75 -1.33
C PHE A 4 32.67 -1.87 -2.82
N ASP A 5 33.07 -3.06 -3.24
CA ASP A 5 33.24 -3.39 -4.65
C ASP A 5 31.89 -3.70 -5.32
N ARG A 6 30.90 -4.11 -4.52
CA ARG A 6 29.58 -4.50 -4.98
C ARG A 6 28.47 -4.02 -4.05
N ILE A 7 27.34 -3.65 -4.64
CA ILE A 7 26.15 -3.23 -3.91
C ILE A 7 24.94 -3.98 -4.46
N LEU A 8 24.28 -4.74 -3.61
CA LEU A 8 23.04 -5.45 -3.87
C LEU A 8 21.90 -4.80 -3.09
N ILE A 9 20.85 -4.39 -3.77
CA ILE A 9 19.64 -3.82 -3.16
C ILE A 9 18.46 -4.71 -3.46
N VAL A 10 17.65 -5.01 -2.43
CA VAL A 10 16.56 -5.98 -2.49
C VAL A 10 15.27 -5.38 -1.93
N ASP A 11 14.24 -5.32 -2.77
CA ASP A 11 12.85 -5.12 -2.34
C ASP A 11 12.25 -6.50 -2.02
N TRP A 12 11.75 -6.65 -0.79
CA TRP A 12 11.37 -7.96 -0.25
C TRP A 12 9.85 -8.15 -0.23
N SER A 13 9.39 -9.35 -0.60
CA SER A 13 7.95 -9.65 -0.63
C SER A 13 7.54 -10.67 0.43
N GLY A 14 6.45 -10.32 1.13
CA GLY A 14 5.70 -11.22 2.00
C GLY A 14 4.65 -12.09 1.28
N ALA A 15 4.66 -12.17 -0.06
CA ALA A 15 3.66 -12.95 -0.81
C ALA A 15 3.59 -14.41 -0.35
N ALA A 16 2.38 -14.99 -0.33
CA ALA A 16 2.15 -16.37 0.11
C ALA A 16 2.10 -17.39 -1.05
N LYS A 17 2.31 -16.92 -2.28
CA LYS A 17 2.33 -17.70 -3.52
C LYS A 17 3.39 -17.09 -4.45
N PRO A 18 3.83 -17.79 -5.51
CA PRO A 18 4.73 -17.22 -6.48
C PRO A 18 4.06 -16.04 -7.21
N VAL A 19 4.77 -14.92 -7.36
CA VAL A 19 4.25 -13.71 -7.99
C VAL A 19 5.37 -12.96 -8.70
N THR A 20 5.10 -12.41 -9.88
CA THR A 20 6.03 -11.55 -10.64
C THR A 20 5.42 -10.15 -10.81
N GLY A 21 6.26 -9.13 -11.00
CA GLY A 21 5.83 -7.74 -11.15
C GLY A 21 5.52 -7.06 -9.81
N LYS A 22 4.30 -6.54 -9.62
CA LYS A 22 3.95 -5.77 -8.41
C LYS A 22 3.88 -6.66 -7.17
N ASN A 23 4.46 -6.21 -6.05
CA ASN A 23 4.50 -6.96 -4.78
C ASN A 23 5.29 -8.29 -4.85
N SER A 24 6.27 -8.37 -5.74
CA SER A 24 7.20 -9.50 -5.85
C SER A 24 8.61 -9.06 -5.46
N ILE A 25 9.58 -9.98 -5.41
CA ILE A 25 10.94 -9.63 -5.01
C ILE A 25 11.67 -9.02 -6.21
N TRP A 26 12.22 -7.83 -6.03
CA TRP A 26 13.10 -7.21 -7.01
C TRP A 26 14.48 -7.03 -6.39
N ALA A 27 15.53 -7.27 -7.16
CA ALA A 27 16.88 -7.00 -6.71
C ALA A 27 17.77 -6.47 -7.82
N CYS A 28 18.68 -5.58 -7.45
CA CYS A 28 19.63 -4.93 -8.34
C CYS A 28 21.05 -5.09 -7.78
N LEU A 29 21.95 -5.69 -8.56
CA LEU A 29 23.37 -5.78 -8.25
C LEU A 29 24.16 -4.79 -9.09
N VAL A 30 25.05 -4.04 -8.45
CA VAL A 30 25.94 -3.06 -9.07
C VAL A 30 27.39 -3.39 -8.71
N ASP A 31 28.28 -3.38 -9.69
CA ASP A 31 29.74 -3.41 -9.50
C ASP A 31 30.27 -1.97 -9.47
N CYS A 32 31.07 -1.64 -8.45
CA CYS A 32 31.57 -0.29 -8.17
C CYS A 32 33.02 -0.11 -8.67
N GLY A 33 33.25 -0.44 -9.95
CA GLY A 33 34.59 -0.42 -10.55
C GLY A 33 35.16 0.99 -10.76
N GLU A 34 36.43 1.05 -11.19
CA GLU A 34 37.15 2.32 -11.45
C GLU A 34 36.49 3.17 -12.55
N ALA A 35 35.74 2.55 -13.47
CA ALA A 35 35.03 3.22 -14.56
C ALA A 35 33.66 3.81 -14.15
N GLY A 36 33.21 3.55 -12.92
CA GLY A 36 31.89 3.95 -12.42
C GLY A 36 31.01 2.76 -12.03
N ALA A 37 29.79 3.07 -11.57
CA ALA A 37 28.83 2.09 -11.10
C ALA A 37 28.10 1.40 -12.26
N GLU A 38 28.41 0.13 -12.51
CA GLU A 38 27.80 -0.68 -13.57
C GLU A 38 26.73 -1.62 -13.00
N ILE A 39 25.52 -1.62 -13.58
CA ILE A 39 24.49 -2.59 -13.19
C ILE A 39 24.85 -3.94 -13.79
N VAL A 40 25.13 -4.92 -12.94
CA VAL A 40 25.40 -6.30 -13.37
C VAL A 40 24.10 -6.98 -13.75
N TRP A 41 23.04 -6.80 -12.95
CA TRP A 41 21.70 -7.28 -13.26
C TRP A 41 20.63 -6.59 -12.42
N LEU A 42 19.42 -6.54 -12.96
CA LEU A 42 18.17 -6.15 -12.31
C LEU A 42 17.14 -7.25 -12.59
N GLU A 43 16.75 -8.00 -11.56
CA GLU A 43 15.97 -9.23 -11.72
C GLU A 43 14.72 -9.24 -10.84
N ASN A 44 13.67 -9.90 -11.33
CA ASN A 44 12.45 -10.17 -10.59
C ASN A 44 12.37 -11.65 -10.20
N PHE A 45 12.17 -11.94 -8.92
CA PHE A 45 12.12 -13.30 -8.40
C PHE A 45 10.68 -13.67 -8.00
N PRO A 46 10.14 -14.78 -8.54
CA PRO A 46 8.79 -15.21 -8.21
C PRO A 46 8.67 -15.71 -6.76
N THR A 47 9.76 -16.20 -6.17
CA THR A 47 9.77 -16.77 -4.83
C THR A 47 10.99 -16.36 -4.01
N ARG A 48 10.83 -16.35 -2.68
CA ARG A 48 11.95 -16.10 -1.74
C ARG A 48 13.05 -17.14 -1.90
N ALA A 49 12.69 -18.40 -2.15
CA ALA A 49 13.67 -19.46 -2.37
C ALA A 49 14.53 -19.22 -3.63
N ALA A 50 13.90 -18.79 -4.74
CA ALA A 50 14.62 -18.48 -5.98
C ALA A 50 15.60 -17.30 -5.78
N PHE A 51 15.15 -16.23 -5.10
CA PHE A 51 16.03 -15.13 -4.76
C PHE A 51 17.18 -15.56 -3.84
N MET A 52 16.91 -16.35 -2.79
CA MET A 52 17.97 -16.76 -1.85
C MET A 52 19.05 -17.62 -2.51
N ALA A 53 18.69 -18.45 -3.50
CA ALA A 53 19.69 -19.18 -4.29
C ALA A 53 20.58 -18.23 -5.11
N ARG A 54 19.99 -17.16 -5.69
CA ARG A 54 20.76 -16.12 -6.39
C ARG A 54 21.65 -15.33 -5.43
N PHE A 55 21.13 -14.97 -4.27
CA PHE A 55 21.86 -14.24 -3.23
C PHE A 55 23.07 -15.02 -2.71
N GLU A 56 22.91 -16.33 -2.45
CA GLU A 56 24.00 -17.20 -2.01
C GLU A 56 25.13 -17.27 -3.06
N ALA A 57 24.77 -17.34 -4.35
CA ALA A 57 25.76 -17.30 -5.42
C ALA A 57 26.52 -15.96 -5.47
N VAL A 58 25.83 -14.83 -5.27
CA VAL A 58 26.44 -13.48 -5.25
C VAL A 58 27.41 -13.33 -4.07
N VAL A 59 27.00 -13.78 -2.89
CA VAL A 59 27.86 -13.74 -1.69
C VAL A 59 29.08 -14.64 -1.87
N SER A 60 28.88 -15.87 -2.37
CA SER A 60 29.97 -16.81 -2.61
C SER A 60 30.97 -16.27 -3.64
N ASP A 61 30.49 -15.66 -4.73
CA ASP A 61 31.32 -15.05 -5.75
C ASP A 61 32.11 -13.84 -5.22
N ALA A 62 31.46 -12.95 -4.45
CA ALA A 62 32.13 -11.83 -3.82
C ALA A 62 33.25 -12.30 -2.87
N LEU A 63 32.97 -13.28 -2.02
CA LEU A 63 33.96 -13.84 -1.09
C LEU A 63 35.10 -14.56 -1.80
N ALA A 64 34.83 -15.29 -2.89
CA ALA A 64 35.84 -15.98 -3.68
C ALA A 64 36.76 -15.00 -4.43
N ALA A 65 36.21 -13.86 -4.88
CA ALA A 65 36.94 -12.78 -5.54
C ALA A 65 37.59 -11.79 -4.57
N ASP A 66 37.51 -12.03 -3.25
CA ASP A 66 37.95 -11.11 -2.19
C ASP A 66 37.30 -9.72 -2.25
N LYS A 67 36.14 -9.62 -2.91
CA LYS A 67 35.35 -8.39 -3.08
C LYS A 67 34.47 -8.12 -1.87
N ARG A 68 34.31 -6.84 -1.55
CA ARG A 68 33.43 -6.33 -0.50
C ARG A 68 32.03 -6.09 -1.04
N LEU A 69 31.01 -6.63 -0.38
CA LEU A 69 29.61 -6.56 -0.78
C LEU A 69 28.76 -5.89 0.31
N LEU A 70 28.00 -4.86 -0.06
CA LEU A 70 26.87 -4.37 0.72
C LEU A 70 25.58 -4.98 0.17
N ALA A 71 24.80 -5.65 1.02
CA ALA A 71 23.48 -6.18 0.68
C ALA A 71 22.39 -5.51 1.54
N GLY A 72 21.60 -4.64 0.91
CA GLY A 72 20.48 -3.93 1.52
C GLY A 72 19.14 -4.63 1.31
N PHE A 73 18.36 -4.81 2.37
CA PHE A 73 17.05 -5.47 2.33
C PHE A 73 15.90 -4.57 2.83
N ASP A 74 14.80 -4.49 2.07
CA ASP A 74 13.58 -3.76 2.46
C ASP A 74 12.68 -4.60 3.40
N PHE A 75 13.18 -4.86 4.60
CA PHE A 75 12.38 -5.33 5.73
C PHE A 75 13.10 -5.04 7.05
N ALA A 76 12.32 -4.89 8.13
CA ALA A 76 12.89 -4.65 9.45
C ALA A 76 13.72 -5.83 9.95
N PHE A 77 14.95 -5.55 10.40
CA PHE A 77 15.88 -6.54 10.94
C PHE A 77 15.63 -6.85 12.42
N GLY A 78 14.94 -5.99 13.16
CA GLY A 78 14.68 -6.19 14.58
C GLY A 78 13.23 -5.94 14.97
N TYR A 79 12.97 -6.10 16.27
CA TYR A 79 11.69 -5.81 16.91
C TYR A 79 11.92 -4.86 18.07
N PRO A 80 10.89 -4.10 18.50
CA PRO A 80 11.00 -3.20 19.65
C PRO A 80 11.58 -3.91 20.88
N THR A 81 12.44 -3.21 21.62
CA THR A 81 13.21 -3.78 22.72
C THR A 81 12.35 -4.55 23.73
N GLY A 82 12.91 -5.67 24.23
CA GLY A 82 12.23 -6.61 25.12
C GLY A 82 11.41 -7.68 24.40
N THR A 83 11.43 -7.71 23.06
CA THR A 83 10.81 -8.77 22.26
C THR A 83 11.63 -10.07 22.34
N ALA A 84 12.94 -9.99 22.18
CA ALA A 84 13.87 -11.11 22.24
C ALA A 84 13.77 -11.83 23.58
N GLU A 85 13.86 -11.09 24.69
CA GLU A 85 13.72 -11.65 26.03
C GLU A 85 12.35 -12.30 26.23
N ARG A 86 11.28 -11.67 25.74
CA ARG A 86 9.93 -12.21 25.89
C ARG A 86 9.73 -13.54 25.15
N VAL A 87 10.28 -13.67 23.95
CA VAL A 87 10.09 -14.83 23.08
C VAL A 87 11.07 -15.95 23.41
N THR A 88 12.32 -15.59 23.73
CA THR A 88 13.44 -16.55 23.82
C THR A 88 13.91 -16.80 25.25
N GLY A 89 13.54 -15.93 26.19
CA GLY A 89 14.01 -15.96 27.58
C GLY A 89 15.29 -15.16 27.83
N GLU A 90 15.97 -14.69 26.78
CA GLU A 90 17.21 -13.89 26.86
C GLU A 90 17.15 -12.69 25.90
N PRO A 91 17.75 -11.55 26.23
CA PRO A 91 17.85 -10.42 25.31
C PRO A 91 18.81 -10.73 24.16
N GLY A 92 18.65 -10.01 23.04
CA GLY A 92 19.58 -10.06 21.91
C GLY A 92 18.98 -10.53 20.60
N TRP A 93 19.33 -9.84 19.52
CA TRP A 93 18.78 -10.06 18.18
C TRP A 93 19.05 -11.48 17.63
N GLN A 94 20.23 -12.09 17.90
CA GLN A 94 20.57 -13.41 17.35
C GLN A 94 19.61 -14.50 17.84
N GLY A 95 19.27 -14.46 19.13
CA GLY A 95 18.33 -15.41 19.73
C GLY A 95 16.96 -15.30 19.08
N LEU A 96 16.48 -14.06 18.90
CA LEU A 96 15.20 -13.79 18.25
C LEU A 96 15.19 -14.25 16.78
N TRP A 97 16.25 -13.96 16.02
CA TRP A 97 16.36 -14.41 14.61
C TRP A 97 16.29 -15.92 14.49
N ARG A 98 17.03 -16.65 15.33
CA ARG A 98 17.00 -18.12 15.37
C ARG A 98 15.64 -18.66 15.80
N ALA A 99 14.96 -18.01 16.74
CA ALA A 99 13.60 -18.39 17.14
C ALA A 99 12.61 -18.24 15.99
N ILE A 100 12.65 -17.10 15.27
CA ILE A 100 11.85 -16.87 14.06
C ILE A 100 12.16 -17.94 13.01
N ALA A 101 13.44 -18.19 12.72
CA ALA A 101 13.87 -19.15 11.71
C ALA A 101 13.53 -20.60 12.05
N ARG A 102 13.48 -20.96 13.33
CA ARG A 102 13.04 -22.29 13.77
C ARG A 102 11.55 -22.49 13.59
N GLU A 103 10.74 -21.45 13.78
CA GLU A 103 9.28 -21.57 13.84
C GLU A 103 8.55 -21.15 12.56
N ILE A 104 9.18 -20.33 11.71
CA ILE A 104 8.64 -19.98 10.38
C ILE A 104 8.81 -21.18 9.44
N GLU A 105 7.73 -21.59 8.81
CA GLU A 105 7.74 -22.44 7.62
C GLU A 105 7.61 -21.53 6.41
N ASP A 106 8.52 -21.68 5.43
CA ASP A 106 8.50 -20.91 4.18
C ASP A 106 8.95 -21.80 3.01
N GLY A 107 7.97 -22.34 2.28
CA GLY A 107 8.16 -23.26 1.17
C GLY A 107 8.81 -22.62 -0.06
N ALA A 108 9.29 -23.47 -0.97
CA ALA A 108 9.88 -23.02 -2.24
C ALA A 108 8.88 -22.29 -3.15
N ASP A 109 7.58 -22.52 -2.93
CA ASP A 109 6.43 -21.90 -3.61
C ASP A 109 5.85 -20.69 -2.86
N ASN A 110 6.58 -20.16 -1.87
CA ASN A 110 6.15 -19.10 -0.94
C ASN A 110 5.01 -19.49 0.03
N ALA A 111 4.51 -20.73 0.05
CA ALA A 111 3.55 -21.14 1.08
C ALA A 111 4.22 -21.03 2.47
N ASN A 112 3.56 -20.38 3.43
CA ASN A 112 4.19 -20.08 4.72
C ASN A 112 3.19 -19.99 5.88
N ASN A 113 3.69 -20.11 7.10
CA ASN A 113 2.90 -20.15 8.33
C ASN A 113 2.90 -18.82 9.12
N ARG A 114 3.36 -17.69 8.55
CA ARG A 114 3.61 -16.44 9.30
C ARG A 114 2.42 -15.93 10.13
N PHE A 115 1.20 -16.07 9.62
CA PHE A 115 0.00 -15.66 10.35
C PHE A 115 -0.29 -16.60 11.53
N ALA A 116 -0.08 -17.90 11.35
CA ALA A 116 -0.22 -18.89 12.42
C ALA A 116 0.86 -18.71 13.50
N LEU A 117 2.09 -18.40 13.10
CA LEU A 117 3.17 -18.04 14.03
C LEU A 117 2.79 -16.81 14.84
N ALA A 118 2.40 -15.71 14.17
CA ALA A 118 2.07 -14.47 14.84
C ALA A 118 0.86 -14.61 15.79
N ALA A 119 -0.16 -15.36 15.38
CA ALA A 119 -1.30 -15.70 16.24
C ALA A 119 -0.86 -16.47 17.48
N ARG A 120 0.03 -17.47 17.32
CA ARG A 120 0.61 -18.23 18.44
C ARG A 120 1.44 -17.34 19.37
N TRP A 121 2.36 -16.54 18.83
CA TRP A 121 3.18 -15.64 19.64
C TRP A 121 2.35 -14.61 20.40
N ASN A 122 1.29 -14.08 19.79
CA ASN A 122 0.35 -13.23 20.50
C ASN A 122 -0.27 -13.93 21.71
N ARG A 123 -0.64 -15.20 21.61
CA ARG A 123 -1.21 -15.96 22.74
C ARG A 123 -0.16 -16.35 23.77
N ASP A 124 1.02 -16.77 23.33
CA ASP A 124 2.01 -17.39 24.23
C ASP A 124 2.85 -16.32 24.94
N TYR A 125 3.16 -15.22 24.25
CA TYR A 125 4.11 -14.21 24.72
C TYR A 125 3.47 -12.84 25.02
N PHE A 126 2.30 -12.56 24.42
CA PHE A 126 1.65 -11.25 24.47
C PHE A 126 0.17 -11.29 24.90
N ALA A 127 -0.28 -12.38 25.53
CA ALA A 127 -1.70 -12.76 25.71
C ALA A 127 -2.67 -11.66 26.22
N ARG A 128 -2.17 -10.64 26.90
CA ARG A 128 -2.96 -9.54 27.48
C ARG A 128 -3.02 -8.29 26.61
N GLU A 129 -2.07 -8.12 25.69
CA GLU A 129 -1.94 -6.97 24.81
C GLU A 129 -1.38 -7.45 23.46
N LEU A 130 -2.25 -7.63 22.46
CA LEU A 130 -1.82 -8.17 21.16
C LEU A 130 -0.75 -7.26 20.52
N ARG A 131 0.32 -7.87 20.02
CA ARG A 131 1.35 -7.18 19.25
C ARG A 131 1.04 -7.28 17.78
N PHE A 132 1.11 -8.50 17.24
CA PHE A 132 0.84 -8.74 15.83
C PHE A 132 -0.62 -8.52 15.47
N TRP A 133 -0.86 -7.99 14.28
CA TRP A 133 -2.20 -7.76 13.77
C TRP A 133 -2.23 -7.66 12.25
N GLY A 134 -3.43 -7.70 11.69
CA GLY A 134 -3.66 -7.66 10.25
C GLY A 134 -3.66 -9.06 9.68
N ARG A 135 -4.81 -9.50 9.17
CA ARG A 135 -4.96 -10.80 8.52
C ARG A 135 -6.04 -10.72 7.45
N PRO A 136 -5.99 -11.54 6.39
CA PRO A 136 -7.11 -11.69 5.47
C PRO A 136 -8.39 -12.08 6.23
N GLN A 137 -9.53 -11.54 5.84
CA GLN A 137 -10.80 -11.79 6.54
C GLN A 137 -11.17 -13.28 6.58
N ALA A 138 -10.83 -14.01 5.51
CA ALA A 138 -11.08 -15.45 5.38
C ALA A 138 -10.23 -16.32 6.31
N LEU A 139 -9.14 -15.78 6.87
CA LEU A 139 -8.27 -16.52 7.79
C LEU A 139 -8.65 -16.13 9.22
N ASP A 140 -9.42 -16.95 9.93
CA ASP A 140 -9.77 -16.71 11.33
C ASP A 140 -8.84 -17.49 12.26
N LEU A 141 -7.96 -16.77 12.95
CA LEU A 141 -6.96 -17.33 13.84
C LEU A 141 -7.11 -16.70 15.22
N ASP A 142 -7.31 -17.54 16.22
CA ASP A 142 -7.35 -17.10 17.62
C ASP A 142 -6.05 -16.38 17.99
N GLY A 143 -6.15 -15.23 18.68
CA GLY A 143 -5.00 -14.39 19.02
C GLY A 143 -4.46 -13.50 17.89
N LEU A 144 -5.11 -13.42 16.71
CA LEU A 144 -4.70 -12.48 15.65
C LEU A 144 -5.88 -11.65 15.13
N SER A 145 -5.86 -10.34 15.43
CA SER A 145 -6.91 -9.42 15.01
C SER A 145 -6.78 -9.02 13.53
N ALA A 146 -7.93 -8.85 12.85
CA ALA A 146 -7.98 -8.37 11.47
C ALA A 146 -7.59 -6.88 11.33
N THR A 147 -7.80 -6.09 12.39
CA THR A 147 -7.49 -4.66 12.47
C THR A 147 -6.51 -4.39 13.61
N LYS A 148 -5.97 -3.17 13.63
CA LYS A 148 -5.02 -2.72 14.66
C LYS A 148 -5.65 -2.83 16.06
N PRO A 149 -5.01 -3.53 17.02
CA PRO A 149 -5.47 -3.60 18.40
C PRO A 149 -5.18 -2.28 19.15
N PRO A 150 -5.74 -2.09 20.36
CA PRO A 150 -5.35 -0.98 21.23
C PRO A 150 -3.84 -0.94 21.46
N THR A 151 -3.29 0.27 21.60
CA THR A 151 -1.86 0.46 21.86
C THR A 151 -1.46 -0.25 23.16
N PRO A 152 -0.46 -1.15 23.14
CA PRO A 152 0.13 -1.74 24.33
C PRO A 152 0.57 -0.70 25.36
N THR A 153 0.33 -0.99 26.63
CA THR A 153 0.83 -0.16 27.75
C THR A 153 2.14 -0.70 28.32
N SER A 154 2.52 -1.93 27.94
CA SER A 154 3.75 -2.59 28.36
C SER A 154 4.74 -2.77 27.21
N ALA A 155 6.03 -2.90 27.51
CA ALA A 155 7.04 -3.32 26.54
C ALA A 155 6.82 -4.80 26.13
N PRO A 156 7.13 -5.19 24.88
CA PRO A 156 7.67 -4.34 23.81
C PRO A 156 6.61 -3.39 23.21
N PHE A 157 7.00 -2.20 22.77
CA PHE A 157 6.04 -1.21 22.24
C PHE A 157 5.74 -1.40 20.74
N THR A 158 4.95 -0.50 20.15
CA THR A 158 4.45 -0.67 18.76
C THR A 158 5.46 -0.30 17.67
N MET A 159 6.42 0.57 17.98
CA MET A 159 7.38 1.13 17.03
C MET A 159 8.79 1.02 17.62
N ARG A 160 9.76 0.60 16.80
CA ARG A 160 11.18 0.72 17.09
C ARG A 160 11.58 2.19 17.04
N LEU A 161 12.78 2.48 17.53
CA LEU A 161 13.39 3.80 17.44
C LEU A 161 13.50 4.24 15.97
N ALA A 162 13.93 3.36 15.06
CA ALA A 162 14.04 3.67 13.63
C ALA A 162 12.72 4.20 13.03
N GLU A 163 11.57 3.57 13.31
CA GLU A 163 10.30 4.04 12.76
C GLU A 163 9.80 5.35 13.36
N ARG A 164 10.29 5.78 14.53
CA ARG A 164 9.96 7.09 15.09
C ARG A 164 10.60 8.23 14.30
N HIS A 165 11.69 7.94 13.61
CA HIS A 165 12.43 8.91 12.79
C HIS A 165 12.14 8.79 11.29
N ALA A 166 11.45 7.73 10.84
CA ALA A 166 11.01 7.57 9.45
C ALA A 166 9.54 8.00 9.25
N ARG A 167 9.33 9.09 8.51
CA ARG A 167 7.97 9.56 8.19
C ARG A 167 7.20 8.50 7.40
N GLY A 168 6.01 8.13 7.91
CA GLY A 168 5.12 7.18 7.25
C GLY A 168 5.46 5.70 7.48
N ALA A 169 6.50 5.40 8.27
CA ALA A 169 6.88 4.04 8.62
C ALA A 169 5.74 3.26 9.28
N LYS A 170 5.67 1.98 8.98
CA LYS A 170 4.67 1.06 9.55
C LYS A 170 5.31 0.20 10.62
N SER A 171 4.48 -0.22 11.56
CA SER A 171 4.90 -1.10 12.64
C SER A 171 5.30 -2.48 12.10
N VAL A 172 6.42 -3.01 12.62
CA VAL A 172 6.85 -4.42 12.39
C VAL A 172 5.83 -5.46 12.90
N TRP A 173 4.80 -5.03 13.62
CA TRP A 173 3.71 -5.90 14.05
C TRP A 173 2.56 -6.02 13.04
N GLN A 174 2.53 -5.21 11.97
CA GLN A 174 1.49 -5.24 10.94
C GLN A 174 1.79 -6.31 9.87
N LEU A 175 0.94 -7.32 9.75
CA LEU A 175 1.15 -8.46 8.84
C LEU A 175 0.39 -8.38 7.50
N ALA A 176 -0.61 -7.50 7.37
CA ALA A 176 -1.42 -7.40 6.15
C ALA A 176 -1.76 -5.96 5.79
N TYR A 177 -2.34 -5.78 4.60
CA TYR A 177 -2.70 -4.49 3.99
C TYR A 177 -1.47 -3.64 3.60
N ALA A 178 -1.70 -2.38 3.23
CA ALA A 178 -0.63 -1.48 2.81
C ALA A 178 0.42 -1.31 3.93
N GLY A 179 1.68 -1.62 3.60
CA GLY A 179 2.83 -1.57 4.50
C GLY A 179 2.85 -2.71 5.54
N SER A 180 2.68 -3.94 5.07
CA SER A 180 2.74 -5.17 5.87
C SER A 180 4.16 -5.57 6.27
N VAL A 181 4.91 -4.66 6.91
CA VAL A 181 6.33 -4.84 7.28
C VAL A 181 6.53 -6.09 8.12
N GLY A 182 5.62 -6.41 9.05
CA GLY A 182 5.75 -7.60 9.89
C GLY A 182 5.75 -8.92 9.14
N SER A 183 5.00 -9.01 8.03
CA SER A 183 5.05 -10.20 7.18
C SER A 183 6.38 -10.32 6.45
N GLN A 184 6.91 -9.20 5.96
CA GLN A 184 8.21 -9.15 5.27
C GLN A 184 9.34 -9.52 6.24
N SER A 185 9.35 -8.93 7.44
CA SER A 185 10.38 -9.17 8.48
C SER A 185 10.39 -10.61 8.98
N LEU A 186 9.25 -11.19 9.34
CA LEU A 186 9.22 -12.59 9.79
C LEU A 186 9.82 -13.54 8.74
N LEU A 187 9.45 -13.37 7.47
CA LEU A 187 9.91 -14.22 6.38
C LEU A 187 11.36 -13.92 5.97
N GLY A 188 11.76 -12.65 5.96
CA GLY A 188 13.11 -12.20 5.62
C GLY A 188 14.13 -12.63 6.65
N ILE A 189 13.87 -12.36 7.94
CA ILE A 189 14.70 -12.80 9.06
C ILE A 189 14.85 -14.33 9.06
N ALA A 190 13.76 -15.08 8.84
CA ALA A 190 13.84 -16.54 8.77
C ALA A 190 14.77 -17.04 7.64
N ARG A 191 14.82 -16.35 6.50
CA ARG A 191 15.70 -16.71 5.38
C ARG A 191 17.15 -16.32 5.67
N LEU A 192 17.39 -15.09 6.15
CA LEU A 192 18.73 -14.62 6.46
C LEU A 192 19.35 -15.38 7.63
N SER A 193 18.61 -15.68 8.69
CA SER A 193 19.13 -16.47 9.82
C SER A 193 19.57 -17.87 9.38
N ARG A 194 18.80 -18.56 8.52
CA ARG A 194 19.19 -19.88 7.99
C ARG A 194 20.40 -19.80 7.07
N PHE A 195 20.45 -18.76 6.23
CA PHE A 195 21.61 -18.49 5.40
C PHE A 195 22.85 -18.29 6.27
N LEU A 196 22.79 -17.42 7.28
CA LEU A 196 23.91 -17.14 8.18
C LEU A 196 24.35 -18.37 8.98
N ASP A 197 23.41 -19.13 9.57
CA ASP A 197 23.75 -20.33 10.34
C ASP A 197 24.32 -21.46 9.45
N GLY A 198 23.96 -21.49 8.16
CA GLY A 198 24.40 -22.51 7.20
C GLY A 198 25.62 -22.13 6.33
N HIS A 199 26.02 -20.86 6.30
CA HIS A 199 27.05 -20.39 5.37
C HIS A 199 28.47 -20.73 5.85
N PRO A 200 29.33 -21.35 5.00
CA PRO A 200 30.66 -21.82 5.41
C PRO A 200 31.61 -20.68 5.83
N ASN A 201 31.36 -19.46 5.37
CA ASN A 201 32.15 -18.26 5.69
C ASN A 201 31.34 -17.22 6.47
N ARG A 202 30.50 -17.66 7.41
CA ARG A 202 29.69 -16.78 8.25
C ARG A 202 30.52 -15.73 9.00
N ASP A 203 31.75 -16.04 9.36
CA ASP A 203 32.71 -15.14 10.00
C ASP A 203 33.04 -13.90 9.13
N LYS A 204 32.89 -13.99 7.80
CA LYS A 204 33.12 -12.89 6.86
C LYS A 204 31.87 -12.05 6.55
N ILE A 205 30.72 -12.40 7.12
CA ILE A 205 29.43 -11.75 6.87
C ILE A 205 28.98 -11.09 8.17
N ALA A 206 28.67 -9.79 8.13
CA ALA A 206 28.18 -9.04 9.29
C ALA A 206 26.74 -8.55 9.06
N VAL A 207 25.94 -8.54 10.12
CA VAL A 207 24.62 -7.89 10.13
C VAL A 207 24.74 -6.52 10.80
N TRP A 208 24.55 -5.45 10.04
CA TRP A 208 24.58 -4.08 10.56
C TRP A 208 23.21 -3.65 11.09
N PRO A 209 23.14 -2.87 12.20
CA PRO A 209 24.25 -2.42 13.04
C PRO A 209 24.66 -3.42 14.13
N PHE A 210 23.99 -4.58 14.21
CA PHE A 210 24.09 -5.47 15.35
C PHE A 210 25.50 -6.03 15.64
N GLU A 211 26.24 -6.39 14.60
CA GLU A 211 27.57 -7.00 14.74
C GLU A 211 28.70 -5.99 14.54
N THR A 212 28.36 -4.81 14.04
CA THR A 212 29.32 -3.80 13.59
C THR A 212 29.32 -2.55 14.46
N GLY A 213 28.22 -2.28 15.15
CA GLY A 213 27.90 -0.97 15.70
C GLY A 213 27.79 0.11 14.62
N PHE A 214 27.81 1.36 15.07
CA PHE A 214 27.91 2.56 14.22
C PHE A 214 29.35 3.06 14.16
N THR A 215 29.78 3.60 13.03
CA THR A 215 31.15 4.13 12.87
C THR A 215 31.33 5.48 13.58
N ALA A 216 32.50 5.70 14.18
CA ALA A 216 32.85 6.98 14.80
C ALA A 216 33.23 8.05 13.74
N GLY A 217 32.59 9.21 13.76
CA GLY A 217 32.61 10.24 12.70
C GLY A 217 33.92 11.01 12.42
N ASN A 218 35.11 10.44 12.66
CA ASN A 218 36.39 11.10 12.31
C ASN A 218 36.96 10.58 10.99
N ALA A 219 37.02 11.49 9.99
CA ALA A 219 37.40 11.24 8.60
C ALA A 219 38.83 10.69 8.38
N GLU A 220 39.76 10.85 9.33
CA GLU A 220 41.14 10.36 9.21
C GLU A 220 41.30 8.85 9.46
N LYS A 221 40.23 8.16 9.90
CA LYS A 221 40.20 6.70 10.11
C LYS A 221 39.40 5.95 9.04
N ARG A 222 39.15 6.52 7.86
CA ARG A 222 38.26 5.91 6.83
C ARG A 222 38.73 4.54 6.32
N ASP A 223 40.04 4.31 6.15
CA ASP A 223 40.61 2.97 5.87
C ASP A 223 40.65 2.07 7.11
N GLY A 224 40.61 2.67 8.30
CA GLY A 224 40.64 2.00 9.60
C GLY A 224 39.26 1.66 10.16
N ALA A 225 38.18 2.25 9.66
CA ALA A 225 36.83 2.10 10.19
C ALA A 225 36.22 0.73 9.84
N PHE A 226 36.69 0.11 8.74
CA PHE A 226 36.39 -1.29 8.43
C PHE A 226 37.48 -2.27 8.88
N ARG A 227 38.74 -1.81 9.02
CA ARG A 227 39.77 -2.57 9.77
C ARG A 227 39.56 -2.54 11.28
N ARG A 228 38.56 -1.81 11.79
CA ARG A 228 38.14 -1.75 13.20
C ARG A 228 36.61 -1.85 13.30
N LEU A 229 36.07 -2.91 12.70
CA LEU A 229 34.92 -3.62 13.27
C LEU A 229 35.37 -4.47 14.51
N ASP A 230 36.64 -4.35 14.89
CA ASP A 230 37.24 -4.86 16.11
C ASP A 230 36.86 -3.98 17.31
N GLY A 231 35.88 -4.42 18.09
CA GLY A 231 35.76 -3.94 19.48
C GLY A 231 34.35 -3.69 20.01
N HIS A 232 33.44 -4.64 19.84
CA HIS A 232 32.48 -4.92 20.90
C HIS A 232 33.05 -6.06 21.77
N PRO A 233 32.93 -6.04 23.11
CA PRO A 233 33.41 -7.13 23.94
C PRO A 233 32.65 -8.42 23.56
N GLY A 234 33.28 -9.32 22.80
CA GLY A 234 32.69 -10.59 22.35
C GLY A 234 32.72 -10.86 20.84
N SER A 235 33.09 -9.90 19.99
CA SER A 235 33.25 -10.13 18.54
C SER A 235 34.68 -10.56 18.20
N SER A 236 34.84 -11.71 17.52
CA SER A 236 36.11 -12.14 16.95
C SER A 236 36.55 -11.15 15.87
N SER A 237 37.74 -10.57 16.01
CA SER A 237 38.38 -9.66 15.06
C SER A 237 38.42 -10.27 13.64
N GLY A 238 37.46 -9.88 12.80
CA GLY A 238 37.28 -10.43 11.46
C GLY A 238 37.20 -9.31 10.44
N ASN A 239 37.99 -9.41 9.37
CA ASN A 239 37.83 -8.59 8.18
C ASN A 239 36.49 -9.02 7.55
N HIS A 240 35.40 -8.30 7.80
CA HIS A 240 34.11 -8.61 7.20
C HIS A 240 34.07 -8.13 5.76
N HIS A 241 33.77 -9.04 4.83
CA HIS A 241 33.70 -8.74 3.39
C HIS A 241 32.26 -8.49 2.95
N VAL A 242 31.26 -9.02 3.67
CA VAL A 242 29.85 -8.83 3.34
C VAL A 242 29.14 -8.16 4.49
N VAL A 243 28.37 -7.11 4.21
CA VAL A 243 27.51 -6.43 5.19
C VAL A 243 26.07 -6.52 4.75
N LEU A 244 25.23 -7.08 5.60
CA LEU A 244 23.78 -7.09 5.45
C LEU A 244 23.22 -5.88 6.20
N ALA A 245 22.41 -5.06 5.56
CA ALA A 245 21.81 -3.88 6.17
C ALA A 245 20.31 -3.81 5.86
N GLU A 246 19.54 -3.31 6.83
CA GLU A 246 18.17 -2.87 6.59
C GLU A 246 18.19 -1.55 5.81
N ILE A 247 17.39 -1.46 4.76
CA ILE A 247 17.22 -0.25 3.96
C ILE A 247 15.75 0.13 3.91
N TYR A 248 15.48 1.39 3.58
CA TYR A 248 14.13 1.85 3.28
C TYR A 248 14.14 2.57 1.94
N PRO A 249 13.84 1.87 0.81
CA PRO A 249 13.97 2.43 -0.53
C PRO A 249 13.18 3.71 -0.76
N SER A 250 12.10 3.90 0.00
CA SER A 250 11.26 5.12 -0.07
C SER A 250 11.93 6.37 0.52
N LEU A 251 13.10 6.26 1.17
CA LEU A 251 13.92 7.43 1.54
C LEU A 251 14.51 8.16 0.34
N PHE A 252 14.63 7.47 -0.81
CA PHE A 252 15.13 8.04 -2.04
C PHE A 252 13.92 8.39 -2.93
N SER A 253 13.57 9.68 -2.98
CA SER A 253 12.47 10.17 -3.82
C SER A 253 12.68 9.73 -5.26
N LEU A 254 11.77 8.94 -5.82
CA LEU A 254 11.73 8.74 -7.27
C LEU A 254 11.36 10.08 -7.92
N GLY A 255 12.12 10.51 -8.93
CA GLY A 255 11.67 11.58 -9.82
C GLY A 255 10.48 11.09 -10.63
N ASP A 256 9.72 12.00 -11.25
CA ASP A 256 8.47 11.71 -12.00
C ASP A 256 8.67 10.94 -13.32
N HIS A 257 9.76 10.20 -13.44
CA HIS A 257 10.15 9.47 -14.63
C HIS A 257 10.55 8.05 -14.26
N GLU A 258 9.71 7.08 -14.60
CA GLU A 258 10.15 5.77 -15.09
C GLU A 258 8.98 4.98 -15.69
N THR A 259 9.25 4.34 -16.82
CA THR A 259 8.42 3.35 -17.56
C THR A 259 8.37 1.98 -16.87
N GLU A 260 8.93 1.87 -15.67
CA GLU A 260 9.30 0.63 -15.04
C GLU A 260 8.37 0.26 -13.87
N VAL A 261 8.32 -1.03 -13.51
CA VAL A 261 7.74 -1.47 -12.24
C VAL A 261 8.38 -0.68 -11.10
N LYS A 262 7.56 0.02 -10.31
CA LYS A 262 8.00 0.89 -9.20
C LYS A 262 9.08 0.21 -8.34
N ASP A 263 8.85 -1.04 -7.96
CA ASP A 263 9.74 -1.82 -7.10
C ASP A 263 11.13 -2.01 -7.75
N ALA A 264 11.18 -2.28 -9.07
CA ALA A 264 12.42 -2.40 -9.85
C ALA A 264 13.18 -1.06 -9.97
N ALA A 265 12.45 0.01 -10.26
CA ALA A 265 12.94 1.37 -10.29
C ALA A 265 13.58 1.78 -8.95
N GLN A 266 12.89 1.48 -7.84
CA GLN A 266 13.38 1.78 -6.49
C GLN A 266 14.69 1.06 -6.19
N VAL A 267 14.77 -0.26 -6.42
CA VAL A 267 16.01 -1.00 -6.12
C VAL A 267 17.18 -0.54 -7.00
N ARG A 268 16.94 -0.23 -8.29
CA ARG A 268 17.97 0.33 -9.18
C ARG A 268 18.47 1.68 -8.68
N ARG A 269 17.55 2.59 -8.34
CA ARG A 269 17.89 3.94 -7.90
C ARG A 269 18.72 3.92 -6.62
N VAL A 270 18.30 3.13 -5.63
CA VAL A 270 19.05 3.00 -4.37
C VAL A 270 20.43 2.39 -4.62
N ALA A 271 20.53 1.36 -5.47
CA ALA A 271 21.81 0.73 -5.79
C ALA A 271 22.79 1.72 -6.44
N ARG A 272 22.31 2.49 -7.43
CA ARG A 272 23.12 3.55 -8.06
C ARG A 272 23.46 4.68 -7.09
N ALA A 273 22.52 5.12 -6.25
CA ALA A 273 22.77 6.17 -5.28
C ALA A 273 23.85 5.76 -4.26
N PHE A 274 23.77 4.53 -3.73
CA PHE A 274 24.78 4.01 -2.82
C PHE A 274 26.14 3.88 -3.51
N ALA A 275 26.19 3.40 -4.75
CA ALA A 275 27.43 3.30 -5.51
C ALA A 275 28.04 4.70 -5.79
N GLY A 276 27.19 5.68 -6.11
CA GLY A 276 27.61 7.07 -6.28
C GLY A 276 28.13 7.70 -4.99
N PHE A 277 27.47 7.46 -3.85
CA PHE A 277 27.98 7.87 -2.55
C PHE A 277 29.31 7.20 -2.24
N ASP A 278 29.52 5.95 -2.66
CA ASP A 278 30.75 5.23 -2.37
C ASP A 278 31.92 5.75 -3.19
N ALA A 279 31.68 5.98 -4.48
CA ALA A 279 32.64 6.63 -5.38
C ALA A 279 33.02 8.04 -4.86
N ALA A 280 32.06 8.77 -4.27
CA ALA A 280 32.30 10.07 -3.64
C ALA A 280 32.95 9.98 -2.25
N GLY A 281 33.19 8.79 -1.70
CA GLY A 281 33.71 8.59 -0.35
C GLY A 281 32.76 9.06 0.76
N MET A 282 31.46 9.09 0.47
CA MET A 282 30.38 9.54 1.33
C MET A 282 29.55 8.38 1.90
N LEU A 283 29.59 7.18 1.29
CA LEU A 283 28.76 6.04 1.72
C LEU A 283 28.99 5.65 3.19
N GLY A 284 30.23 5.73 3.66
CA GLY A 284 30.57 5.48 5.07
C GLY A 284 29.80 6.36 6.06
N ARG A 285 29.36 7.56 5.66
CA ARG A 285 28.54 8.44 6.50
C ARG A 285 27.18 7.82 6.83
N LEU A 286 26.63 6.96 5.96
CA LEU A 286 25.35 6.30 6.26
C LEU A 286 25.46 5.28 7.40
N PHE A 287 26.67 4.81 7.71
CA PHE A 287 26.97 3.89 8.80
C PHE A 287 27.38 4.60 10.10
N GLU A 288 27.51 5.92 10.07
CA GLU A 288 27.86 6.72 11.24
C GLU A 288 26.73 6.75 12.25
N ARG A 289 27.09 7.05 13.50
CA ARG A 289 26.12 7.21 14.57
C ARG A 289 25.18 8.37 14.24
N PRO A 290 23.85 8.15 14.18
CA PRO A 290 22.90 9.22 13.96
C PRO A 290 22.92 10.21 15.14
N GLY A 291 23.07 11.50 14.85
CA GLY A 291 23.27 12.54 15.88
C GLY A 291 22.08 12.76 16.83
N MET A 292 20.89 12.26 16.47
CA MET A 292 19.68 12.34 17.30
C MET A 292 19.58 11.23 18.36
N LEU A 293 20.42 10.18 18.29
CA LEU A 293 20.34 9.05 19.22
C LEU A 293 21.24 9.23 20.44
N SER A 294 20.64 9.04 21.63
CA SER A 294 21.37 8.94 22.89
C SER A 294 22.20 7.65 22.98
N ASP A 295 23.11 7.55 23.96
CA ASP A 295 23.95 6.35 24.15
C ASP A 295 23.08 5.11 24.43
N GLU A 296 22.03 5.26 25.24
CA GLU A 296 21.08 4.18 25.56
C GLU A 296 20.32 3.72 24.31
N GLU A 297 19.90 4.64 23.44
CA GLU A 297 19.23 4.29 22.18
C GLU A 297 20.17 3.59 21.19
N ILE A 298 21.48 3.89 21.23
CA ILE A 298 22.48 3.15 20.46
C ILE A 298 22.61 1.71 20.96
N ASP A 299 22.64 1.51 22.28
CA ASP A 299 22.68 0.17 22.85
C ASP A 299 21.41 -0.62 22.47
N VAL A 300 20.23 0.00 22.55
CA VAL A 300 18.96 -0.64 22.16
C VAL A 300 18.95 -1.04 20.67
N THR A 301 19.41 -0.16 19.79
CA THR A 301 19.42 -0.41 18.34
C THR A 301 20.45 -1.46 17.94
N THR A 302 21.61 -1.50 18.59
CA THR A 302 22.68 -2.47 18.32
C THR A 302 22.45 -3.83 18.99
N GLN A 303 21.66 -3.91 20.05
CA GLN A 303 21.37 -5.18 20.72
C GLN A 303 20.14 -5.90 20.14
N GLU A 304 19.10 -5.16 19.72
CA GLU A 304 17.80 -5.78 19.43
C GLU A 304 16.99 -5.13 18.31
N GLU A 305 16.88 -3.79 18.27
CA GLU A 305 15.92 -3.15 17.36
C GLU A 305 16.42 -3.04 15.92
N GLY A 306 17.73 -2.88 15.71
CA GLY A 306 18.33 -2.59 14.41
C GLY A 306 18.14 -1.13 14.01
N TRP A 307 18.64 -0.77 12.83
CA TRP A 307 18.51 0.57 12.27
C TRP A 307 18.38 0.51 10.75
N VAL A 308 17.68 1.49 10.16
CA VAL A 308 17.56 1.64 8.72
C VAL A 308 18.72 2.49 8.22
N LEU A 309 19.49 1.97 7.26
CA LEU A 309 20.63 2.68 6.69
C LEU A 309 20.16 3.98 6.01
N GLY A 310 20.68 5.11 6.50
CA GLY A 310 20.39 6.45 5.99
C GLY A 310 19.38 7.29 6.78
N ILE A 311 18.66 6.74 7.78
CA ILE A 311 17.87 7.57 8.71
C ILE A 311 18.82 8.45 9.51
N GLY A 312 18.56 9.76 9.54
CA GLY A 312 19.40 10.76 10.20
C GLY A 312 20.51 11.37 9.34
N HIS A 313 20.52 11.04 8.05
CA HIS A 313 21.43 11.57 7.04
C HIS A 313 20.66 12.09 5.81
N GLU A 314 19.54 12.79 6.03
CA GLU A 314 18.66 13.30 4.97
C GLU A 314 19.36 14.32 4.05
N ASP A 315 20.43 14.95 4.52
CA ASP A 315 21.31 15.83 3.73
C ASP A 315 21.98 15.08 2.56
N LEU A 316 22.34 13.82 2.78
CA LEU A 316 22.93 12.96 1.74
C LEU A 316 21.88 12.52 0.71
N ALA A 317 20.65 12.27 1.14
CA ALA A 317 19.54 11.91 0.26
C ALA A 317 19.18 13.04 -0.72
N ALA A 318 19.29 14.31 -0.29
CA ALA A 318 19.14 15.48 -1.18
C ALA A 318 20.29 15.59 -2.19
N THR A 319 21.51 15.30 -1.77
CA THR A 319 22.71 15.32 -2.63
C THR A 319 22.68 14.24 -3.73
N ALA A 320 21.97 13.12 -3.51
CA ALA A 320 21.79 12.07 -4.52
C ALA A 320 21.07 12.55 -5.80
N ALA A 321 20.29 13.63 -5.73
CA ALA A 321 19.65 14.23 -6.90
C ALA A 321 20.64 15.03 -7.78
N GLU A 322 21.81 15.38 -7.24
CA GLU A 322 22.81 16.23 -7.88
C GLU A 322 24.07 15.46 -8.32
N LEU A 323 24.25 14.22 -7.87
CA LEU A 323 25.34 13.37 -8.32
C LEU A 323 25.14 13.01 -9.79
N PRO A 324 26.17 13.16 -10.66
CA PRO A 324 26.09 12.75 -12.05
C PRO A 324 25.97 11.23 -12.11
N LEU A 325 24.72 10.75 -12.12
CA LEU A 325 24.40 9.38 -12.48
C LEU A 325 24.82 9.27 -13.95
N GLY A 326 25.93 8.57 -14.22
CA GLY A 326 26.44 8.37 -15.57
C GLY A 326 25.33 7.99 -16.55
N GLU A 327 25.46 8.50 -17.78
CA GLU A 327 24.51 8.19 -18.86
C GLU A 327 24.29 6.68 -18.94
N PRO A 328 23.05 6.21 -19.18
CA PRO A 328 22.78 4.78 -19.29
C PRO A 328 23.64 4.19 -20.42
N ASP A 329 24.55 3.29 -20.06
CA ASP A 329 25.40 2.58 -21.01
C ASP A 329 24.53 1.73 -21.95
N ASP A 330 24.81 1.83 -23.25
CA ASP A 330 24.12 1.16 -24.37
C ASP A 330 24.32 -0.38 -24.39
N ALA A 331 24.89 -0.96 -23.34
CA ALA A 331 25.11 -2.41 -23.21
C ALA A 331 23.86 -3.13 -22.66
N THR A 332 22.73 -3.04 -23.37
CA THR A 332 21.52 -3.82 -23.08
C THR A 332 21.07 -4.67 -24.27
N GLU A 333 22.01 -5.29 -24.98
CA GLU A 333 21.69 -6.32 -25.99
C GLU A 333 21.57 -7.73 -25.38
N ASP A 334 20.64 -7.94 -24.43
CA ASP A 334 19.90 -9.21 -24.31
C ASP A 334 18.75 -9.19 -23.28
N VAL A 335 18.30 -8.00 -22.85
CA VAL A 335 17.00 -7.92 -22.17
C VAL A 335 15.95 -8.00 -23.29
N ARG A 336 15.20 -9.11 -23.37
CA ARG A 336 14.04 -9.20 -24.27
C ARG A 336 13.14 -7.97 -24.03
N GLN A 337 13.24 -6.99 -24.91
CA GLN A 337 12.51 -5.72 -24.82
C GLN A 337 11.02 -6.04 -24.83
N ILE A 338 10.36 -5.83 -23.70
CA ILE A 338 8.91 -5.65 -23.68
C ILE A 338 8.69 -4.23 -24.22
N PRO A 339 8.00 -4.04 -25.36
CA PRO A 339 7.79 -2.72 -25.93
C PRO A 339 7.13 -1.81 -24.89
N ALA A 340 7.73 -0.64 -24.64
CA ALA A 340 7.13 0.36 -23.77
C ALA A 340 5.76 0.75 -24.33
N LEU A 341 4.72 0.58 -23.53
CA LEU A 341 3.36 0.96 -23.93
C LEU A 341 3.28 2.50 -23.96
N ASP A 342 2.83 3.02 -25.10
CA ASP A 342 2.55 4.44 -25.29
C ASP A 342 1.20 4.80 -24.68
N TYR A 343 1.21 5.58 -23.59
CA TYR A 343 0.01 6.08 -22.93
C TYR A 343 0.30 7.36 -22.13
N ILE A 344 -0.73 8.20 -21.98
CA ILE A 344 -0.68 9.48 -21.26
C ILE A 344 -0.56 9.23 -19.75
N ARG A 345 0.32 9.98 -19.08
CA ARG A 345 0.65 9.79 -17.65
C ARG A 345 0.26 10.96 -16.74
N GLN A 346 -0.22 12.06 -17.33
CA GLN A 346 -0.70 13.21 -16.56
C GLN A 346 -2.18 13.00 -16.24
N PRO A 347 -2.59 12.86 -14.96
CA PRO A 347 -3.99 12.59 -14.62
C PRO A 347 -4.96 13.64 -15.19
N ALA A 348 -4.60 14.92 -15.12
CA ALA A 348 -5.40 16.01 -15.71
C ALA A 348 -5.58 15.82 -17.22
N GLU A 349 -4.53 15.41 -17.93
CA GLU A 349 -4.59 15.15 -19.37
C GLU A 349 -5.40 13.89 -19.71
N ILE A 350 -5.30 12.83 -18.89
CA ILE A 350 -6.15 11.63 -19.02
C ILE A 350 -7.62 12.01 -18.85
N TYR A 351 -7.95 12.80 -17.82
CA TYR A 351 -9.32 13.28 -17.61
C TYR A 351 -9.78 14.18 -18.75
N ARG A 352 -8.93 15.12 -19.20
CA ARG A 352 -9.23 16.03 -20.32
C ARG A 352 -9.52 15.24 -21.60
N GLN A 353 -8.62 14.32 -21.98
CA GLN A 353 -8.79 13.49 -23.17
C GLN A 353 -9.94 12.50 -23.05
N SER A 354 -10.17 11.91 -21.88
CA SER A 354 -11.31 11.02 -21.64
C SER A 354 -12.63 11.77 -21.81
N PHE A 355 -12.79 12.94 -21.20
CA PHE A 355 -14.02 13.75 -21.35
C PHE A 355 -14.18 14.30 -22.77
N GLU A 356 -13.10 14.68 -23.44
CA GLU A 356 -13.13 15.08 -24.86
C GLU A 356 -13.56 13.93 -25.78
N THR A 357 -13.03 12.73 -25.54
CA THR A 357 -13.41 11.51 -26.26
C THR A 357 -14.89 11.20 -26.07
N ILE A 358 -15.38 11.24 -24.82
CA ILE A 358 -16.80 11.02 -24.53
C ILE A 358 -17.69 12.07 -25.21
N ARG A 359 -17.30 13.35 -25.20
CA ARG A 359 -18.07 14.41 -25.90
C ARG A 359 -18.19 14.17 -27.40
N ARG A 360 -17.18 13.59 -28.01
CA ARG A 360 -17.16 13.29 -29.44
C ARG A 360 -17.97 12.04 -29.79
N GLU A 361 -17.98 11.05 -28.92
CA GLU A 361 -18.50 9.71 -29.24
C GLU A 361 -19.90 9.45 -28.67
N ALA A 362 -20.25 10.06 -27.55
CA ALA A 362 -21.57 9.89 -26.94
C ALA A 362 -22.62 10.77 -27.60
N ASN A 363 -23.83 10.25 -27.70
CA ASN A 363 -25.02 10.98 -28.16
C ASN A 363 -25.46 12.01 -27.11
N LEU A 364 -24.70 13.10 -26.95
CA LEU A 364 -24.98 14.13 -25.95
C LEU A 364 -26.08 15.12 -26.36
N ASP A 365 -26.40 15.20 -27.65
CA ASP A 365 -27.37 16.15 -28.21
C ASP A 365 -28.81 15.92 -27.74
N ARG A 366 -29.14 14.68 -27.30
CA ARG A 366 -30.44 14.37 -26.68
C ARG A 366 -30.59 14.92 -25.25
N PHE A 367 -29.52 15.45 -24.67
CA PHE A 367 -29.53 15.99 -23.31
C PHE A 367 -29.45 17.51 -23.31
N PRO A 368 -30.25 18.20 -22.46
CA PRO A 368 -30.03 19.61 -22.17
C PRO A 368 -28.59 19.86 -21.70
N ALA A 369 -28.03 21.02 -22.04
CA ALA A 369 -26.63 21.35 -21.73
C ALA A 369 -26.26 21.14 -20.25
N VAL A 370 -27.20 21.43 -19.34
CA VAL A 370 -27.05 21.24 -17.89
C VAL A 370 -26.90 19.77 -17.47
N MET A 371 -27.46 18.82 -18.23
CA MET A 371 -27.36 17.38 -17.97
C MET A 371 -26.08 16.75 -18.52
N GLN A 372 -25.45 17.36 -19.52
CA GLN A 372 -24.29 16.78 -20.22
C GLN A 372 -23.11 16.46 -19.29
N PRO A 373 -22.71 17.31 -18.31
CA PRO A 373 -21.69 16.97 -17.32
C PRO A 373 -21.97 15.67 -16.57
N LEU A 374 -23.22 15.43 -16.18
CA LEU A 374 -23.63 14.22 -15.49
C LEU A 374 -23.51 12.99 -16.40
N VAL A 375 -24.00 13.08 -17.63
CA VAL A 375 -23.92 12.00 -18.62
C VAL A 375 -22.45 11.65 -18.90
N ILE A 376 -21.59 12.64 -19.06
CA ILE A 376 -20.15 12.44 -19.26
C ILE A 376 -19.52 11.72 -18.07
N ARG A 377 -19.81 12.15 -16.82
CA ARG A 377 -19.27 11.46 -15.62
C ARG A 377 -19.78 10.02 -15.50
N LEU A 378 -21.03 9.76 -15.83
CA LEU A 378 -21.59 8.41 -15.83
C LEU A 378 -20.86 7.50 -16.82
N ILE A 379 -20.68 7.95 -18.06
CA ILE A 379 -19.96 7.22 -19.10
C ILE A 379 -18.50 7.02 -18.70
N HIS A 380 -17.83 8.04 -18.16
CA HIS A 380 -16.46 7.93 -17.67
C HIS A 380 -16.32 6.89 -16.55
N ALA A 381 -17.28 6.83 -15.63
CA ALA A 381 -17.26 5.89 -14.51
C ALA A 381 -17.43 4.42 -14.93
N CYS A 382 -17.93 4.15 -16.14
CA CYS A 382 -18.23 2.79 -16.60
C CYS A 382 -17.58 2.38 -17.93
N GLY A 383 -17.00 3.33 -18.67
CA GLY A 383 -16.35 3.10 -19.97
C GLY A 383 -17.30 2.73 -21.12
N MET A 384 -18.60 3.05 -21.02
CA MET A 384 -19.62 2.65 -22.02
C MET A 384 -20.28 3.88 -22.66
N ILE A 385 -19.89 4.23 -23.89
CA ILE A 385 -20.40 5.40 -24.63
C ILE A 385 -21.92 5.29 -24.88
N ASP A 386 -22.39 4.09 -25.21
CA ASP A 386 -23.81 3.77 -25.47
C ASP A 386 -24.68 3.83 -24.20
N LEU A 387 -24.11 4.13 -23.02
CA LEU A 387 -24.90 4.39 -21.81
C LEU A 387 -25.81 5.60 -21.99
N ALA A 388 -25.41 6.58 -22.81
CA ALA A 388 -26.24 7.73 -23.16
C ALA A 388 -27.63 7.33 -23.66
N ASP A 389 -27.74 6.19 -24.34
CA ASP A 389 -29.02 5.77 -24.92
C ASP A 389 -30.02 5.26 -23.88
N ASP A 390 -29.51 4.69 -22.78
CA ASP A 390 -30.31 4.14 -21.69
C ASP A 390 -30.68 5.16 -20.61
N ILE A 391 -30.10 6.36 -20.63
CA ILE A 391 -30.39 7.36 -19.60
C ILE A 391 -31.78 7.97 -19.83
N VAL A 392 -32.61 7.90 -18.80
CA VAL A 392 -33.92 8.55 -18.72
C VAL A 392 -33.98 9.45 -17.50
N PHE A 393 -34.65 10.59 -17.65
CA PHE A 393 -34.69 11.61 -16.61
C PHE A 393 -35.98 12.41 -16.70
N SER A 394 -36.43 12.98 -15.57
CA SER A 394 -37.52 13.96 -15.56
C SER A 394 -37.00 15.37 -15.86
N GLN A 395 -37.87 16.23 -16.37
CA GLN A 395 -37.54 17.65 -16.56
C GLN A 395 -37.10 18.30 -15.23
N GLY A 396 -36.02 19.07 -15.26
CA GLY A 396 -35.49 19.78 -14.09
C GLY A 396 -34.78 18.91 -13.04
N ALA A 397 -34.51 17.62 -13.34
CA ALA A 397 -33.93 16.70 -12.36
C ALA A 397 -32.53 17.11 -11.90
N PHE A 398 -31.68 17.59 -12.80
CA PHE A 398 -30.33 18.03 -12.46
C PHE A 398 -30.38 19.22 -11.50
N GLU A 399 -31.17 20.24 -11.86
CA GLU A 399 -31.29 21.47 -11.11
C GLU A 399 -31.89 21.21 -9.73
N ALA A 400 -32.89 20.34 -9.62
CA ALA A 400 -33.47 19.94 -8.35
C ALA A 400 -32.43 19.28 -7.43
N GLY A 401 -31.62 18.36 -7.96
CA GLY A 401 -30.54 17.71 -7.20
C GLY A 401 -29.45 18.68 -6.78
N ALA A 402 -28.95 19.49 -7.71
CA ALA A 402 -27.89 20.46 -7.44
C ALA A 402 -28.33 21.52 -6.42
N ALA A 403 -29.57 22.03 -6.54
CA ALA A 403 -30.13 22.97 -5.58
C ALA A 403 -30.32 22.36 -4.19
N ALA A 404 -30.77 21.10 -4.12
CA ALA A 404 -30.90 20.39 -2.84
C ALA A 404 -29.55 20.21 -2.15
N LEU A 405 -28.51 19.79 -2.90
CA LEU A 405 -27.16 19.68 -2.35
C LEU A 405 -26.63 21.04 -1.87
N ALA A 406 -26.80 22.10 -2.67
CA ALA A 406 -26.39 23.45 -2.28
C ALA A 406 -27.14 23.96 -1.02
N ALA A 407 -28.38 23.52 -0.80
CA ALA A 407 -29.16 23.82 0.40
C ALA A 407 -28.82 22.93 1.62
N GLY A 408 -27.85 22.01 1.50
CA GLY A 408 -27.44 21.12 2.60
C GLY A 408 -28.27 19.85 2.76
N ALA A 409 -29.05 19.46 1.75
CA ALA A 409 -29.82 18.22 1.81
C ALA A 409 -28.92 16.99 2.02
N PRO A 410 -29.36 15.99 2.82
CA PRO A 410 -28.62 14.76 2.99
C PRO A 410 -28.68 13.89 1.73
N ILE A 411 -27.64 13.07 1.57
CA ILE A 411 -27.53 12.08 0.49
C ILE A 411 -27.77 10.68 1.08
N LEU A 412 -28.87 10.04 0.68
CA LEU A 412 -29.27 8.72 1.17
C LEU A 412 -28.83 7.63 0.19
N CYS A 413 -27.91 6.77 0.62
CA CYS A 413 -27.27 5.76 -0.22
C CYS A 413 -27.77 4.35 0.12
N ASP A 414 -28.08 3.54 -0.90
CA ASP A 414 -28.51 2.15 -0.71
C ASP A 414 -27.36 1.18 -0.36
N ALA A 415 -26.11 1.53 -0.68
CA ALA A 415 -24.94 0.72 -0.44
C ALA A 415 -23.71 1.56 -0.03
N GLU A 416 -22.82 0.99 0.79
CA GLU A 416 -21.58 1.67 1.22
C GLU A 416 -20.68 2.01 0.03
N MET A 417 -20.68 1.21 -1.03
CA MET A 417 -19.91 1.52 -2.25
C MET A 417 -20.35 2.84 -2.91
N VAL A 418 -21.65 3.17 -2.87
CA VAL A 418 -22.15 4.46 -3.37
C VAL A 418 -21.61 5.58 -2.47
N ARG A 419 -21.75 5.40 -1.16
CA ARG A 419 -21.27 6.35 -0.14
C ARG A 419 -19.76 6.62 -0.24
N HIS A 420 -18.96 5.58 -0.45
CA HIS A 420 -17.50 5.69 -0.59
C HIS A 420 -17.04 6.29 -1.92
N GLY A 421 -17.85 6.19 -2.98
CA GLY A 421 -17.54 6.80 -4.28
C GLY A 421 -17.86 8.29 -4.37
N ILE A 422 -18.57 8.86 -3.37
CA ILE A 422 -18.90 10.28 -3.33
C ILE A 422 -17.67 11.07 -2.85
N ILE A 423 -17.23 12.02 -3.67
CA ILE A 423 -16.06 12.84 -3.44
C ILE A 423 -16.47 14.00 -2.53
N ARG A 424 -16.04 13.94 -1.25
CA ARG A 424 -16.42 14.92 -0.23
C ARG A 424 -16.03 16.36 -0.56
N SER A 425 -14.87 16.55 -1.19
CA SER A 425 -14.37 17.87 -1.62
C SER A 425 -15.20 18.53 -2.72
N LEU A 426 -16.05 17.78 -3.45
CA LEU A 426 -16.94 18.35 -4.46
C LEU A 426 -18.29 18.79 -3.89
N LEU A 427 -18.63 18.40 -2.65
CA LEU A 427 -19.91 18.76 -2.05
C LEU A 427 -19.95 20.28 -1.77
N PRO A 428 -21.04 20.97 -2.13
CA PRO A 428 -21.12 22.44 -2.00
C PRO A 428 -21.12 22.91 -0.55
N VAL A 429 -21.57 22.05 0.38
CA VAL A 429 -21.51 22.22 1.83
C VAL A 429 -21.19 20.87 2.47
N GLU A 430 -21.15 20.79 3.80
CA GLU A 430 -20.98 19.52 4.51
C GLU A 430 -22.26 18.66 4.48
N ASN A 431 -22.71 18.27 3.27
CA ASN A 431 -23.86 17.39 3.09
C ASN A 431 -23.60 16.04 3.79
N GLU A 432 -24.54 15.61 4.63
CA GLU A 432 -24.48 14.30 5.24
C GLU A 432 -24.62 13.22 4.16
N VAL A 433 -23.79 12.17 4.19
CA VAL A 433 -23.90 11.03 3.27
C VAL A 433 -24.11 9.77 4.10
N ILE A 434 -25.31 9.22 3.99
CA ILE A 434 -25.88 8.26 4.93
C ILE A 434 -26.09 6.94 4.19
N CYS A 435 -25.60 5.85 4.78
CA CYS A 435 -25.96 4.50 4.38
C CYS A 435 -26.24 3.71 5.65
N LEU A 436 -27.44 3.13 5.75
CA LEU A 436 -27.88 2.42 6.96
C LEU A 436 -27.81 0.91 6.80
N ILE A 437 -27.24 0.39 5.70
CA ILE A 437 -27.22 -1.05 5.39
C ILE A 437 -26.55 -1.89 6.49
N ASN A 438 -25.65 -1.28 7.27
CA ASN A 438 -24.94 -1.87 8.41
C ASN A 438 -25.49 -1.46 9.78
N ASP A 439 -26.55 -0.64 9.84
CA ASP A 439 -27.23 -0.29 11.09
C ASP A 439 -27.77 -1.56 11.76
N VAL A 440 -27.59 -1.66 13.08
CA VAL A 440 -27.98 -2.82 13.88
C VAL A 440 -29.46 -3.18 13.74
N ARG A 441 -30.33 -2.20 13.43
CA ARG A 441 -31.77 -2.36 13.25
C ARG A 441 -32.15 -2.97 11.90
N VAL A 442 -31.30 -2.87 10.87
CA VAL A 442 -31.64 -3.30 9.51
C VAL A 442 -31.81 -4.81 9.39
N ARG A 443 -30.94 -5.60 10.03
CA ARG A 443 -31.02 -7.07 9.96
C ARG A 443 -32.32 -7.61 10.59
N PRO A 444 -32.70 -7.22 11.82
CA PRO A 444 -33.99 -7.60 12.39
C PRO A 444 -35.18 -7.12 11.55
N LEU A 445 -35.14 -5.89 11.04
CA LEU A 445 -36.24 -5.31 10.25
C LEU A 445 -36.43 -6.05 8.92
N ALA A 446 -35.34 -6.43 8.25
CA ALA A 446 -35.38 -7.23 7.03
C ALA A 446 -36.02 -8.60 7.28
N ALA A 447 -35.63 -9.27 8.37
CA ALA A 447 -36.19 -10.56 8.75
C ALA A 447 -37.69 -10.45 9.09
N TRP A 448 -38.08 -9.44 9.88
CA TRP A 448 -39.47 -9.22 10.28
C TRP A 448 -40.37 -8.88 9.08
N ALA A 449 -39.89 -8.04 8.17
CA ALA A 449 -40.65 -7.62 6.98
C ALA A 449 -40.60 -8.64 5.82
N GLY A 450 -39.84 -9.74 5.96
CA GLY A 450 -39.65 -10.71 4.88
C GLY A 450 -39.01 -10.11 3.62
N ASN A 451 -38.15 -9.11 3.78
CA ASN A 451 -37.56 -8.35 2.67
C ASN A 451 -36.02 -8.27 2.79
N THR A 452 -35.36 -7.75 1.77
CA THR A 452 -33.90 -7.58 1.75
C THR A 452 -33.44 -6.50 2.73
N ARG A 453 -32.17 -6.59 3.16
CA ARG A 453 -31.53 -5.54 3.98
C ARG A 453 -31.56 -4.17 3.30
N SER A 454 -31.33 -4.14 1.99
CA SER A 454 -31.33 -2.90 1.23
C SER A 454 -32.70 -2.24 1.16
N ALA A 455 -33.79 -3.01 1.09
CA ALA A 455 -35.15 -2.49 1.25
C ALA A 455 -35.45 -2.08 2.70
N ALA A 456 -35.07 -2.91 3.67
CA ALA A 456 -35.34 -2.64 5.08
C ALA A 456 -34.71 -1.32 5.57
N GLN A 457 -33.50 -0.98 5.12
CA GLN A 457 -32.87 0.29 5.48
C GLN A 457 -33.65 1.51 5.00
N VAL A 458 -34.39 1.40 3.87
CA VAL A 458 -35.18 2.51 3.31
C VAL A 458 -36.27 2.94 4.30
N ASN A 459 -36.84 1.99 5.05
CA ASN A 459 -37.78 2.29 6.13
C ASN A 459 -37.14 3.13 7.26
N LEU A 460 -35.83 3.04 7.44
CA LEU A 460 -35.09 3.80 8.44
C LEU A 460 -34.66 5.19 7.96
N TRP A 461 -34.88 5.53 6.68
CA TRP A 461 -34.71 6.88 6.16
C TRP A 461 -35.87 7.82 6.55
N ALA A 462 -36.91 7.29 7.21
CA ALA A 462 -38.00 8.07 7.74
C ALA A 462 -37.47 9.19 8.68
N GLY A 463 -37.82 10.44 8.36
CA GLY A 463 -37.32 11.64 9.05
C GLY A 463 -36.20 12.39 8.33
N GLN A 464 -35.54 11.77 7.34
CA GLN A 464 -34.51 12.40 6.51
C GLN A 464 -34.87 12.40 5.01
N LEU A 465 -35.98 11.77 4.62
CA LEU A 465 -36.34 11.58 3.22
C LEU A 465 -36.81 12.87 2.53
N GLU A 466 -37.47 13.77 3.26
CA GLU A 466 -37.99 15.02 2.70
C GLU A 466 -36.86 15.90 2.17
N GLY A 467 -36.90 16.25 0.87
CA GLY A 467 -35.89 17.09 0.24
C GLY A 467 -34.50 16.44 0.05
N ALA A 468 -34.31 15.17 0.43
CA ALA A 468 -33.03 14.48 0.26
C ALA A 468 -32.68 14.19 -1.21
N VAL A 469 -31.40 13.94 -1.47
CA VAL A 469 -30.94 13.30 -2.71
C VAL A 469 -30.75 11.81 -2.45
N VAL A 470 -31.59 10.98 -3.06
CA VAL A 470 -31.55 9.52 -2.87
C VAL A 470 -30.73 8.87 -3.98
N ALA A 471 -29.67 8.16 -3.63
CA ALA A 471 -28.77 7.48 -4.54
C ALA A 471 -28.85 5.96 -4.39
N ILE A 472 -29.49 5.30 -5.35
CA ILE A 472 -29.65 3.84 -5.38
C ILE A 472 -28.79 3.29 -6.51
N GLY A 473 -27.63 2.72 -6.16
CA GLY A 473 -26.65 2.21 -7.13
C GLY A 473 -26.55 0.70 -7.20
N ASN A 474 -27.12 -0.05 -6.24
CA ASN A 474 -26.88 -1.50 -6.14
C ASN A 474 -28.15 -2.33 -6.08
N ALA A 475 -29.13 -1.97 -5.25
CA ALA A 475 -30.24 -2.85 -4.89
C ALA A 475 -31.57 -2.40 -5.51
N PRO A 476 -32.12 -3.14 -6.50
CA PRO A 476 -33.45 -2.85 -7.06
C PRO A 476 -34.57 -2.87 -6.02
N THR A 477 -34.45 -3.73 -5.01
CA THR A 477 -35.42 -3.83 -3.91
C THR A 477 -35.45 -2.57 -3.04
N ALA A 478 -34.34 -1.82 -2.94
CA ALA A 478 -34.35 -0.51 -2.28
C ALA A 478 -35.17 0.50 -3.09
N LEU A 479 -35.06 0.48 -4.42
CA LEU A 479 -35.83 1.37 -5.28
C LEU A 479 -37.32 1.04 -5.25
N PHE A 480 -37.70 -0.24 -5.39
CA PHE A 480 -39.10 -0.65 -5.20
C PHE A 480 -39.64 -0.22 -3.85
N ARG A 481 -38.87 -0.45 -2.78
CA ARG A 481 -39.32 -0.09 -1.43
C ARG A 481 -39.50 1.41 -1.26
N LEU A 482 -38.63 2.22 -1.86
CA LEU A 482 -38.78 3.68 -1.87
C LEU A 482 -40.08 4.09 -2.56
N LEU A 483 -40.39 3.51 -3.73
CA LEU A 483 -41.62 3.82 -4.47
C LEU A 483 -42.87 3.40 -3.68
N GLU A 484 -42.86 2.24 -3.02
CA GLU A 484 -43.94 1.81 -2.12
C GLU A 484 -44.15 2.80 -0.97
N LEU A 485 -43.07 3.32 -0.36
CA LEU A 485 -43.18 4.33 0.69
C LEU A 485 -43.79 5.63 0.17
N LEU A 486 -43.43 6.05 -1.05
CA LEU A 486 -44.03 7.24 -1.67
C LEU A 486 -45.52 7.04 -1.97
N ASP A 487 -45.92 5.84 -2.41
CA ASP A 487 -47.34 5.48 -2.59
C ASP A 487 -48.10 5.47 -1.25
N GLN A 488 -47.40 5.18 -0.15
CA GLN A 488 -47.93 5.25 1.22
C GLN A 488 -47.94 6.67 1.80
N GLY A 489 -47.55 7.69 1.03
CA GLY A 489 -47.57 9.09 1.45
C GLY A 489 -46.32 9.54 2.21
N ALA A 490 -45.19 8.83 2.09
CA ALA A 490 -43.92 9.30 2.64
C ALA A 490 -43.52 10.66 2.05
N PRO A 491 -42.79 11.50 2.82
CA PRO A 491 -42.26 12.76 2.31
C PRO A 491 -41.40 12.56 1.06
N LYS A 492 -41.45 13.52 0.13
CA LYS A 492 -40.79 13.40 -1.16
C LYS A 492 -39.33 13.84 -1.08
N PRO A 493 -38.37 13.04 -1.58
CA PRO A 493 -37.01 13.52 -1.78
C PRO A 493 -36.97 14.58 -2.89
N ALA A 494 -35.89 15.36 -2.93
CA ALA A 494 -35.68 16.34 -3.99
C ALA A 494 -35.27 15.68 -5.32
N LEU A 495 -34.57 14.54 -5.26
CA LEU A 495 -34.13 13.79 -6.44
C LEU A 495 -33.94 12.30 -6.11
N ILE A 496 -34.31 11.43 -7.06
CA ILE A 496 -34.00 9.99 -7.04
C ILE A 496 -33.02 9.66 -8.17
N LEU A 497 -31.82 9.20 -7.82
CA LEU A 497 -30.85 8.60 -8.73
C LEU A 497 -31.08 7.08 -8.77
N GLY A 498 -31.90 6.64 -9.72
CA GLY A 498 -32.33 5.25 -9.92
C GLY A 498 -31.34 4.47 -10.78
N LEU A 499 -30.21 4.10 -10.19
CA LEU A 499 -29.09 3.45 -10.88
C LEU A 499 -28.76 2.03 -10.39
N PRO A 500 -29.69 1.21 -9.83
CA PRO A 500 -29.34 -0.15 -9.44
C PRO A 500 -28.92 -0.99 -10.66
N VAL A 501 -27.81 -1.72 -10.50
CA VAL A 501 -27.35 -2.74 -11.45
C VAL A 501 -27.95 -4.10 -11.06
N GLY A 502 -28.24 -4.93 -12.05
CA GLY A 502 -28.62 -6.31 -11.74
C GLY A 502 -29.35 -7.02 -12.87
N PHE A 503 -29.42 -8.35 -12.75
CA PHE A 503 -30.11 -9.21 -13.70
C PHE A 503 -31.57 -9.48 -13.31
N VAL A 504 -31.94 -9.21 -12.06
CA VAL A 504 -33.28 -9.46 -11.50
C VAL A 504 -33.78 -8.19 -10.83
N GLY A 505 -34.93 -7.67 -11.26
CA GLY A 505 -35.59 -6.50 -10.66
C GLY A 505 -35.02 -5.14 -11.03
N ALA A 506 -33.77 -5.06 -11.53
CA ALA A 506 -33.13 -3.79 -11.86
C ALA A 506 -33.87 -3.05 -12.98
N ALA A 507 -34.10 -3.72 -14.12
CA ALA A 507 -34.80 -3.12 -15.25
C ALA A 507 -36.22 -2.70 -14.87
N GLU A 508 -36.91 -3.56 -14.13
CA GLU A 508 -38.29 -3.39 -13.70
C GLU A 508 -38.42 -2.23 -12.69
N SER A 509 -37.55 -2.15 -11.68
CA SER A 509 -37.59 -1.08 -10.68
C SER A 509 -37.35 0.31 -11.28
N LYS A 510 -36.45 0.41 -12.27
CA LYS A 510 -36.14 1.68 -12.95
C LYS A 510 -37.20 2.03 -13.99
N ALA A 511 -37.80 1.03 -14.64
CA ALA A 511 -38.95 1.25 -15.51
C ALA A 511 -40.16 1.75 -14.70
N GLU A 512 -40.40 1.18 -13.52
CA GLU A 512 -41.45 1.63 -12.60
C GLU A 512 -41.22 3.08 -12.13
N LEU A 513 -39.98 3.42 -11.75
CA LEU A 513 -39.60 4.81 -11.44
C LEU A 513 -39.85 5.76 -12.63
N ALA A 514 -39.47 5.34 -13.84
CA ALA A 514 -39.61 6.17 -15.03
C ALA A 514 -41.06 6.33 -15.49
N ALA A 515 -41.89 5.31 -15.31
CA ALA A 515 -43.31 5.35 -15.62
C ALA A 515 -44.09 6.23 -14.64
N ASN A 516 -43.74 6.17 -13.35
CA ASN A 516 -44.35 7.00 -12.32
C ASN A 516 -43.35 7.25 -11.18
N SER A 517 -42.75 8.43 -11.12
CA SER A 517 -41.84 8.80 -10.03
C SER A 517 -42.55 9.36 -8.79
N ARG A 518 -43.88 9.28 -8.74
CA ARG A 518 -44.74 9.84 -7.69
C ARG A 518 -44.56 11.36 -7.55
N GLY A 519 -44.21 12.02 -8.66
CA GLY A 519 -43.94 13.45 -8.75
C GLY A 519 -42.59 13.87 -8.17
N VAL A 520 -41.67 12.92 -7.99
CA VAL A 520 -40.29 13.19 -7.57
C VAL A 520 -39.38 13.30 -8.80
N PRO A 521 -38.51 14.31 -8.91
CA PRO A 521 -37.51 14.35 -9.97
C PRO A 521 -36.62 13.11 -9.95
N PHE A 522 -36.23 12.59 -11.11
CA PHE A 522 -35.37 11.41 -11.19
C PHE A 522 -34.40 11.42 -12.36
N ILE A 523 -33.31 10.66 -12.19
CA ILE A 523 -32.37 10.27 -13.25
C ILE A 523 -32.11 8.77 -13.08
N ALA A 524 -32.27 7.99 -14.14
CA ALA A 524 -32.10 6.54 -14.12
C ALA A 524 -31.43 6.04 -15.40
N VAL A 525 -30.85 4.83 -15.33
CA VAL A 525 -30.30 4.10 -16.48
C VAL A 525 -31.17 2.89 -16.74
N GLN A 526 -31.86 2.81 -17.87
CA GLN A 526 -32.76 1.71 -18.20
C GLN A 526 -32.05 0.34 -18.26
N GLY A 527 -32.85 -0.73 -18.26
CA GLY A 527 -32.34 -2.10 -18.38
C GLY A 527 -31.51 -2.55 -17.18
N ARG A 528 -30.48 -3.37 -17.42
CA ARG A 528 -29.69 -4.02 -16.36
C ARG A 528 -28.49 -3.20 -15.88
N ARG A 529 -28.07 -2.21 -16.67
CA ARG A 529 -26.89 -1.38 -16.41
C ARG A 529 -27.14 -0.43 -15.25
N GLY A 530 -26.08 -0.05 -14.55
CA GLY A 530 -26.16 0.75 -13.34
C GLY A 530 -24.89 0.55 -12.54
N GLY A 531 -24.98 0.71 -11.22
CA GLY A 531 -23.91 0.34 -10.32
C GLY A 531 -23.53 1.48 -9.40
N SER A 532 -22.81 1.13 -8.32
CA SER A 532 -22.40 2.12 -7.33
C SER A 532 -21.47 3.20 -7.89
N ALA A 533 -20.61 2.85 -8.86
CA ALA A 533 -19.75 3.81 -9.55
C ALA A 533 -20.55 4.87 -10.34
N MET A 534 -21.62 4.46 -11.03
CA MET A 534 -22.53 5.38 -11.72
C MET A 534 -23.30 6.23 -10.72
N ALA A 535 -23.84 5.64 -9.65
CA ALA A 535 -24.59 6.37 -8.64
C ALA A 535 -23.76 7.44 -7.94
N SER A 536 -22.53 7.12 -7.55
CA SER A 536 -21.64 8.11 -6.96
C SER A 536 -21.17 9.16 -7.97
N ALA A 537 -20.91 8.77 -9.22
CA ALA A 537 -20.56 9.72 -10.30
C ALA A 537 -21.69 10.72 -10.59
N ALA A 538 -22.96 10.28 -10.54
CA ALA A 538 -24.11 11.18 -10.65
C ALA A 538 -24.17 12.18 -9.50
N VAL A 539 -23.98 11.75 -8.25
CA VAL A 539 -23.89 12.67 -7.10
C VAL A 539 -22.74 13.66 -7.26
N ASN A 540 -21.56 13.18 -7.64
CA ASN A 540 -20.38 14.05 -7.87
C ASN A 540 -20.62 15.07 -8.98
N ALA A 541 -21.37 14.71 -10.03
CA ALA A 541 -21.72 15.63 -11.11
C ALA A 541 -22.70 16.72 -10.65
N LEU A 542 -23.69 16.37 -9.82
CA LEU A 542 -24.62 17.33 -9.23
C LEU A 542 -23.90 18.31 -8.29
N ALA A 543 -22.86 17.83 -7.59
CA ALA A 543 -22.14 18.60 -6.60
C ALA A 543 -21.10 19.57 -7.21
N GLY A 544 -20.29 19.10 -8.17
CA GLY A 544 -19.15 19.84 -8.71
C GLY A 544 -18.98 19.82 -10.23
N GLY A 545 -20.00 19.39 -10.99
CA GLY A 545 -19.94 19.34 -12.46
C GLY A 545 -18.84 18.41 -12.97
N LEU A 546 -17.97 18.88 -13.88
CA LEU A 546 -16.82 18.13 -14.40
C LEU A 546 -15.50 18.39 -13.66
N GLY A 547 -15.52 19.11 -12.52
CA GLY A 547 -14.31 19.35 -11.73
C GLY A 547 -13.60 18.06 -11.33
N ALA A 548 -12.28 18.05 -11.48
CA ALA A 548 -11.40 17.07 -10.83
C ALA A 548 -11.03 17.62 -9.43
N ASN A 549 -10.54 16.74 -8.54
CA ASN A 549 -9.93 17.20 -7.29
C ASN A 549 -8.63 17.94 -7.65
N ASP A 550 -8.66 19.26 -7.59
CA ASP A 550 -7.46 20.10 -7.54
C ASP A 550 -6.82 20.04 -6.14
#